data_AF-A0A800F631-F1
#
_entry.id   AF-A0A800F631-F1
#
_cell.length_a   1.000
_cell.length_b   1.000
_cell.length_c   1.000
_cell.angle_alpha   90.00
_cell.angle_beta   90.00
_cell.angle_gamma   90.00
#
_symmetry.space_group_name_H-M   'P 1'
#
loop_
_entity.id
_entity.type
_entity.pdbx_description
1 polymer ?
#
loop_
_entity_poly.entity_id
_entity_poly.type
_entity_poly.pdbx_seq_one_letter_code
_entity_poly.pdbx_strand_id
1 'polypeptide(L)'
;MIRYIIDDPVYRARYRTHLTAFIEGVFTQATTDALIDEFEALISPWVSGVDGELSGFTHLSSPGSYQNGTSRLREHMRDRRLVLAQFMAGSS
;
A
#
# COMPACT_ATOMS: atom_id res chain seq x y z
N MET A 1 0.65 -16.83 19.02
CA MET A 1 -0.09 -15.78 19.78
C MET A 1 -1.23 -15.18 18.96
N ILE A 2 -0.98 -14.46 17.85
CA ILE A 2 -2.06 -13.88 17.00
C ILE A 2 -3.03 -14.96 16.46
N ARG A 3 -2.51 -16.14 16.10
CA ARG A 3 -3.34 -17.27 15.64
C ARG A 3 -4.44 -17.66 16.64
N TYR A 4 -4.09 -17.87 17.91
CA TYR A 4 -5.04 -18.28 18.95
C TYR A 4 -6.15 -17.24 19.19
N ILE A 5 -5.86 -15.95 18.99
CA ILE A 5 -6.87 -14.89 19.09
C ILE A 5 -7.85 -14.97 17.92
N ILE A 6 -7.38 -15.29 16.71
CA ILE A 6 -8.25 -15.45 15.53
C ILE A 6 -9.06 -16.75 15.60
N ASP A 7 -8.61 -17.76 16.33
CA ASP A 7 -9.34 -19.03 16.48
C ASP A 7 -10.55 -18.91 17.41
N ASP A 8 -10.59 -17.90 18.29
CA ASP A 8 -11.79 -17.56 19.05
C ASP A 8 -12.85 -16.89 18.15
N PRO A 9 -14.10 -17.37 18.12
CA PRO A 9 -15.13 -16.87 17.21
C PRO A 9 -15.52 -15.41 17.49
N VAL A 10 -15.46 -14.94 18.73
CA VAL A 10 -15.79 -13.55 19.10
C VAL A 10 -14.72 -12.62 18.56
N TYR A 11 -13.45 -12.95 18.75
CA TYR A 11 -12.34 -12.14 18.23
C TYR A 11 -12.24 -12.22 16.70
N ARG A 12 -12.52 -13.38 16.10
CA ARG A 12 -12.62 -13.54 14.65
C ARG A 12 -13.67 -12.61 14.04
N ALA A 13 -14.86 -12.56 14.64
CA ALA A 13 -15.94 -11.68 14.16
C ALA A 13 -15.53 -10.21 14.23
N ARG A 14 -14.96 -9.77 15.37
CA ARG A 14 -14.46 -8.40 15.54
C ARG A 14 -13.38 -8.04 14.54
N TYR A 15 -12.41 -8.94 14.33
CA TYR A 15 -11.36 -8.76 13.34
C TYR A 15 -11.95 -8.57 11.93
N ARG A 16 -12.92 -9.41 11.54
CA ARG A 16 -13.60 -9.26 10.24
C ARG A 16 -14.33 -7.92 10.13
N THR A 17 -15.03 -7.46 11.17
CA THR A 17 -15.69 -6.15 11.17
C THR A 17 -14.68 -5.01 10.94
N HIS A 18 -13.56 -5.01 11.68
CA HIS A 18 -12.52 -3.99 11.50
C HIS A 18 -11.87 -4.07 10.12
N LEU A 19 -11.63 -5.28 9.62
CA LEU A 19 -11.03 -5.49 8.32
C LEU A 19 -11.95 -5.01 7.18
N THR A 20 -13.25 -5.28 7.26
CA THR A 20 -14.25 -4.75 6.32
C THR A 20 -14.21 -3.22 6.32
N ALA A 21 -14.32 -2.59 7.48
CA ALA A 21 -14.30 -1.14 7.61
C ALA A 21 -13.01 -0.52 7.04
N PHE A 22 -11.87 -1.18 7.23
CA PHE A 22 -10.59 -0.75 6.66
C PHE A 22 -10.56 -0.84 5.13
N ILE A 23 -10.98 -1.98 4.56
CA ILE A 23 -10.98 -2.24 3.11
C ILE A 23 -11.91 -1.28 2.36
N GLU A 24 -13.07 -1.00 2.94
CA GLU A 24 -14.11 -0.16 2.35
C GLU A 24 -13.85 1.34 2.59
N GLY A 25 -13.14 1.70 3.65
CA GLY A 25 -12.85 3.08 4.01
C GLY A 25 -11.56 3.61 3.40
N VAL A 26 -10.42 3.28 4.01
CA VAL A 26 -9.13 3.92 3.71
C VAL A 26 -8.26 3.12 2.75
N PHE A 27 -8.51 1.82 2.63
CA PHE A 27 -7.72 0.94 1.79
C PHE A 27 -8.39 0.68 0.43
N THR A 28 -9.22 1.62 -0.04
CA THR A 28 -9.77 1.58 -1.39
C THR A 28 -8.68 1.81 -2.44
N GLN A 29 -8.82 1.25 -3.65
CA GLN A 29 -7.82 1.49 -4.70
C GLN A 29 -7.71 2.99 -5.01
N ALA A 30 -8.86 3.68 -5.13
CA ALA A 30 -8.89 5.11 -5.38
C ALA A 30 -8.19 5.91 -4.26
N THR A 31 -8.44 5.57 -2.99
CA THR A 31 -7.80 6.24 -1.85
C THR A 31 -6.29 6.01 -1.84
N THR A 32 -5.85 4.77 -2.04
CA THR A 32 -4.41 4.46 -2.02
C THR A 32 -3.68 5.05 -3.21
N ASP A 33 -4.32 5.07 -4.38
CA ASP A 33 -3.80 5.69 -5.59
C ASP A 33 -3.67 7.20 -5.41
N ALA A 34 -4.68 7.87 -4.86
CA ALA A 34 -4.64 9.31 -4.59
C ALA A 34 -3.55 9.69 -3.59
N LEU A 35 -3.34 8.89 -2.52
CA LEU A 35 -2.25 9.13 -1.57
C LEU A 35 -0.88 8.99 -2.23
N ILE A 36 -0.71 8.00 -3.10
CA ILE A 36 0.54 7.83 -3.86
C ILE A 36 0.77 9.04 -4.77
N ASP A 37 -0.26 9.50 -5.48
CA ASP A 37 -0.16 10.69 -6.35
C ASP A 37 0.20 11.95 -5.55
N GLU A 38 -0.43 12.16 -4.39
CA GLU A 38 -0.16 13.31 -3.53
C GLU A 38 1.29 13.33 -3.06
N PHE A 39 1.79 12.21 -2.54
CA PHE A 39 3.17 12.13 -2.06
C PHE A 39 4.19 12.13 -3.20
N GLU A 40 3.89 11.50 -4.34
CA GLU A 40 4.74 11.57 -5.52
C GLU A 40 4.89 13.00 -6.01
N ALA A 41 3.78 13.76 -6.09
CA ALA A 41 3.80 15.16 -6.48
C ALA A 41 4.62 16.03 -5.51
N LEU A 42 4.55 15.73 -4.21
CA LEU A 42 5.28 16.47 -3.18
C LEU A 42 6.80 16.30 -3.30
N ILE A 43 7.27 15.09 -3.61
CA ILE A 43 8.71 14.76 -3.54
C ILE A 43 9.41 14.69 -4.90
N SER A 44 8.68 14.42 -6.00
CA SER A 44 9.27 14.20 -7.34
C SER A 44 10.25 15.29 -7.80
N PRO A 45 9.99 16.60 -7.58
CA PRO A 45 10.93 17.66 -7.95
C PRO A 45 12.31 17.53 -7.29
N TRP A 46 12.34 16.99 -6.06
CA TRP A 46 13.53 16.81 -5.23
C TRP A 46 14.21 15.46 -5.42
N VAL A 47 13.56 14.53 -6.14
CA VAL A 47 14.12 13.22 -6.46
C VAL A 47 14.73 13.22 -7.86
N SER A 48 13.94 13.61 -8.87
CA SER A 48 14.33 13.53 -10.29
C SER A 48 14.13 14.83 -11.08
N GLY A 49 13.76 15.92 -10.41
CA GLY A 49 13.60 17.24 -11.03
C GLY A 49 14.91 18.03 -11.15
N VAL A 50 14.78 19.33 -11.44
CA VAL A 50 15.92 20.25 -11.54
C VAL A 50 16.68 20.36 -10.20
N ASP A 51 15.95 20.24 -9.09
CA ASP A 51 16.48 20.19 -7.72
C ASP A 51 16.59 18.74 -7.20
N GLY A 52 16.73 17.77 -8.12
CA GLY A 52 16.78 16.35 -7.84
C GLY A 52 18.04 15.90 -7.07
N GLU A 53 18.10 14.60 -6.79
CA GLU A 53 19.24 14.03 -6.06
C GLU A 53 20.57 14.28 -6.78
N LEU A 54 21.60 14.68 -6.01
CA LEU A 54 22.91 15.02 -6.54
C LEU A 54 23.76 13.76 -6.76
N SER A 55 24.59 13.77 -7.80
CA SER A 55 25.56 12.70 -8.04
C SER A 55 26.47 12.50 -6.82
N GLY A 56 26.64 11.24 -6.38
CA GLY A 56 27.36 10.88 -5.15
C GLY A 56 26.53 10.99 -3.87
N PHE A 57 25.34 11.59 -3.93
CA PHE A 57 24.39 11.74 -2.83
C PHE A 57 22.98 11.35 -3.28
N THR A 58 22.87 10.19 -3.93
CA THR A 58 21.62 9.65 -4.49
C THR A 58 21.30 8.28 -3.89
N HIS A 59 20.02 8.03 -3.64
CA HIS A 59 19.47 6.73 -3.30
C HIS A 59 18.91 5.99 -4.54
N LEU A 60 18.87 6.65 -5.69
CA LEU A 60 18.45 6.06 -6.95
C LEU A 60 19.56 5.16 -7.53
N SER A 61 19.23 3.88 -7.72
CA SER A 61 20.11 2.93 -8.40
C SER A 61 20.21 3.16 -9.91
N SER A 62 19.27 3.92 -10.48
CA SER A 62 19.21 4.32 -11.89
C SER A 62 18.25 5.51 -12.05
N PRO A 63 18.34 6.27 -13.15
CA PRO A 63 17.42 7.38 -13.39
C PRO A 63 15.92 7.00 -13.39
N GLY A 64 15.59 5.75 -13.76
CA GLY A 64 14.21 5.25 -13.75
C GLY A 64 13.79 4.56 -12.45
N SER A 65 14.67 4.49 -11.44
CA SER A 65 14.39 3.74 -10.21
C SER A 65 13.23 4.32 -9.41
N TYR A 66 13.04 5.64 -9.46
CA TYR A 66 11.94 6.33 -8.77
C TYR A 66 10.58 5.92 -9.34
N GLN A 67 10.36 6.13 -10.64
CA GLN A 67 9.10 5.81 -11.31
C GLN A 67 8.79 4.30 -11.23
N ASN A 68 9.82 3.46 -11.38
CA ASN A 68 9.67 2.01 -11.22
C ASN A 68 9.26 1.64 -9.79
N GLY A 69 9.80 2.32 -8.77
CA GLY A 69 9.42 2.16 -7.37
C GLY A 69 7.95 2.52 -7.14
N THR A 70 7.49 3.65 -7.67
CA THR A 70 6.09 4.09 -7.56
C THR A 70 5.13 3.13 -8.25
N SER A 71 5.46 2.65 -9.45
CA SER A 71 4.65 1.64 -10.15
C SER A 71 4.53 0.35 -9.35
N ARG A 72 5.66 -0.15 -8.80
CA ARG A 72 5.67 -1.35 -7.96
C ARG A 72 4.89 -1.17 -6.66
N LEU A 73 4.90 0.04 -6.08
CA LEU A 73 4.09 0.35 -4.90
C LEU A 73 2.60 0.25 -5.22
N ARG A 74 2.14 0.84 -6.34
CA ARG A 74 0.73 0.70 -6.78
C ARG A 74 0.34 -0.75 -7.02
N GLU A 75 1.18 -1.51 -7.71
CA GLU A 75 0.96 -2.94 -7.93
C GLU A 75 0.86 -3.70 -6.59
N HIS A 76 1.76 -3.43 -5.65
CA HIS A 76 1.72 -4.02 -4.33
C HIS A 76 0.39 -3.73 -3.62
N MET A 77 -0.08 -2.47 -3.62
CA MET A 77 -1.35 -2.09 -2.99
C MET A 77 -2.55 -2.82 -3.61
N ARG A 78 -2.57 -2.95 -4.94
CA ARG A 78 -3.58 -3.74 -5.66
C ARG A 78 -3.54 -5.21 -5.26
N ASP A 79 -2.36 -5.82 -5.23
CA ASP A 79 -2.19 -7.23 -4.90
C ASP A 79 -2.60 -7.52 -3.45
N ARG A 80 -2.29 -6.61 -2.51
CA ARG A 80 -2.78 -6.70 -1.13
C ARG A 80 -4.30 -6.66 -1.06
N ARG A 81 -4.98 -5.81 -1.85
CA ARG A 81 -6.44 -5.79 -1.93
C ARG A 81 -7.01 -7.12 -2.47
N LEU A 82 -6.36 -7.74 -3.45
CA LEU A 82 -6.78 -9.05 -3.97
C LEU A 82 -6.68 -10.14 -2.91
N VAL A 83 -5.57 -10.20 -2.15
CA VAL A 83 -5.41 -11.14 -1.04
C VAL A 83 -6.50 -10.94 0.02
N LEU A 84 -6.83 -9.69 0.33
CA LEU A 84 -7.89 -9.36 1.28
C LEU A 84 -9.28 -9.77 0.76
N ALA A 85 -9.58 -9.53 -0.51
CA ALA A 85 -10.84 -9.96 -1.13
C ALA A 85 -10.99 -11.49 -1.10
N GLN A 86 -9.91 -12.23 -1.41
CA GLN A 86 -9.88 -13.69 -1.31
C GLN A 86 -10.11 -14.17 0.13
N PHE A 87 -9.46 -13.53 1.11
CA PHE A 87 -9.67 -13.84 2.53
C PHE A 87 -11.11 -13.55 3.00
N MET A 88 -11.73 -12.49 2.48
CA MET A 88 -13.11 -12.15 2.84
C MET A 88 -14.13 -13.10 2.20
N ALA A 89 -13.87 -13.57 0.97
CA ALA A 89 -14.69 -14.52 0.24
C ALA A 89 -14.56 -15.96 0.73
N GLY A 90 -13.39 -16.35 1.25
CA GLY A 90 -13.15 -17.65 1.89
C GLY A 90 -13.85 -17.74 3.24
N SER A 91 -15.17 -17.97 3.22
CA SER A 91 -15.96 -18.33 4.39
C SER A 91 -15.68 -19.79 4.77
N SER A 92 -14.98 -20.00 5.89
CA SER A 92 -14.96 -21.26 6.64
C SER A 92 -15.45 -20.98 8.05
#